data_AF-A0A165HCW2-F1
#
_entry.id   AF-A0A165HCW2-F1
#
_cell.length_a   1.000
_cell.length_b   1.000
_cell.length_c   1.000
_cell.angle_alpha   90.00
_cell.angle_beta   90.00
_cell.angle_gamma   90.00
#
_symmetry.space_group_name_H-M   'P 1'
#
loop_
_entity.id
_entity.type
_entity.pdbx_description
1 polymer ?
#
loop_
_entity_poly.entity_id
_entity_poly.type
_entity_poly.pdbx_seq_one_letter_code
_entity_poly.pdbx_strand_id
1 'polypeptide(L)' 'MTGADASALPDLTGSVDDRLALLTELERAHPVLPADWLHRQLRSALAEWAGDETQLDIARENHDDY' A
#
# COMPACT_ATOMS: atom_id res chain seq x y z
N MET A 1 8.44 20.82 -17.23
CA MET A 1 8.14 19.40 -16.94
C MET A 1 7.58 19.36 -15.53
N THR A 2 6.28 19.65 -15.39
CA THR A 2 5.58 19.65 -14.10
C THR A 2 5.36 18.19 -13.73
N GLY A 3 6.26 17.63 -12.92
CA GLY A 3 6.02 16.35 -12.27
C GLY A 3 4.72 16.47 -11.48
N ALA A 4 3.87 15.45 -11.55
CA ALA A 4 2.66 15.40 -10.72
C ALA A 4 3.07 15.67 -9.26
N ASP A 5 2.40 16.60 -8.60
CA ASP A 5 2.71 16.92 -7.22
C ASP A 5 2.45 15.67 -6.37
N ALA A 6 3.47 15.18 -5.67
CA ALA A 6 3.40 13.91 -4.94
C ALA A 6 2.30 13.92 -3.86
N SER A 7 1.88 15.09 -3.37
CA SER A 7 0.78 15.22 -2.41
C SER A 7 -0.60 15.22 -3.04
N ALA A 8 -0.71 15.37 -4.36
CA ALA A 8 -1.99 15.39 -5.07
C ALA A 8 -2.50 14.00 -5.48
N LEU A 9 -1.63 12.98 -5.48
CA LEU A 9 -1.99 11.63 -5.86
C LEU A 9 -2.66 10.89 -4.69
N PRO A 10 -3.77 10.17 -4.95
CA PRO A 10 -4.44 9.38 -3.91
C PRO A 10 -3.53 8.25 -3.41
N ASP A 11 -3.68 7.86 -2.14
CA ASP A 11 -3.02 6.68 -1.59
C ASP A 11 -3.68 5.39 -2.11
N LEU A 12 -2.88 4.32 -2.25
CA LEU A 12 -3.33 2.99 -2.62
C LEU A 12 -3.94 2.31 -1.39
N THR A 13 -5.24 2.45 -1.20
CA THR A 13 -6.00 1.85 -0.09
C THR A 13 -6.97 0.77 -0.57
N GLY A 14 -7.45 -0.08 0.34
CA GLY A 14 -8.42 -1.14 0.03
C GLY A 14 -7.77 -2.49 -0.20
N SER A 15 -8.45 -3.37 -0.94
CA SER A 15 -7.96 -4.72 -1.25
C SER A 15 -6.77 -4.67 -2.20
N VAL A 16 -6.02 -5.77 -2.32
CA VAL A 16 -4.89 -5.87 -3.27
C VAL A 16 -5.36 -5.59 -4.71
N ASP A 17 -6.53 -6.09 -5.11
CA ASP A 17 -7.11 -5.84 -6.43
C ASP A 17 -7.41 -4.35 -6.67
N ASP A 18 -7.98 -3.65 -5.68
CA ASP A 18 -8.27 -2.21 -5.75
C ASP A 18 -6.98 -1.40 -5.93
N ARG A 19 -5.94 -1.74 -5.16
CA ARG A 19 -4.62 -1.09 -5.24
C ARG A 19 -3.98 -1.26 -6.61
N LEU A 20 -4.04 -2.46 -7.19
CA LEU A 20 -3.49 -2.76 -8.52
C LEU A 20 -4.27 -2.03 -9.62
N ALA A 21 -5.59 -1.98 -9.53
CA ALA A 21 -6.43 -1.24 -10.47
C ALA A 21 -6.11 0.26 -10.45
N LEU A 22 -6.01 0.85 -9.26
CA LEU A 22 -5.69 2.27 -9.08
C LEU A 22 -4.26 2.60 -9.54
N LEU A 23 -3.28 1.73 -9.24
CA LEU A 23 -1.90 1.90 -9.72
C LEU A 23 -1.85 1.90 -11.25
N THR A 24 -2.55 0.95 -11.90
CA THR A 24 -2.62 0.86 -13.36
C THR A 24 -3.26 2.11 -13.98
N GLU A 25 -4.29 2.67 -13.35
CA GLU A 25 -4.92 3.91 -13.80
C GLU A 25 -3.96 5.10 -13.69
N LEU A 26 -3.25 5.22 -12.57
CA LEU A 26 -2.28 6.27 -12.34
C LEU A 26 -1.08 6.19 -13.31
N GLU A 27 -0.58 5.00 -13.62
CA GLU A 27 0.48 4.79 -14.62
C GLU A 27 0.04 5.17 -16.04
N ARG A 28 -1.26 5.02 -16.36
CA ARG A 28 -1.82 5.47 -17.65
C ARG A 28 -2.01 6.98 -17.69
N ALA A 29 -2.47 7.58 -16.60
CA ALA A 29 -2.75 9.01 -16.51
C ALA A 29 -1.46 9.85 -16.39
N HIS A 30 -0.42 9.29 -15.76
CA HIS A 30 0.84 9.97 -15.50
C HIS A 30 2.01 9.15 -16.07
N PRO A 31 2.76 9.69 -17.06
CA PRO A 31 3.88 8.97 -17.67
C PRO A 31 5.04 8.72 -16.69
N VAL A 32 5.11 9.46 -15.59
CA VAL A 32 6.08 9.27 -14.51
C VAL A 32 5.38 9.51 -13.17
N LEU A 33 5.41 8.50 -12.31
CA LEU A 33 4.94 8.62 -10.93
C LEU A 33 6.05 9.22 -10.05
N PRO A 34 5.72 10.12 -9.10
CA PRO A 34 6.70 10.68 -8.18
C PRO A 34 7.29 9.60 -7.26
N ALA A 35 8.62 9.56 -7.15
CA ALA A 35 9.31 8.59 -6.30
C ALA A 35 8.95 8.70 -4.81
N ASP A 36 8.69 9.93 -4.33
CA ASP A 36 8.27 10.17 -2.95
C ASP A 36 6.89 9.55 -2.65
N TRP A 37 5.95 9.67 -3.59
CA TRP A 37 4.64 9.02 -3.48
C TRP A 37 4.77 7.49 -3.47
N LEU A 38 5.58 6.91 -4.36
CA LEU A 38 5.85 5.46 -4.37
C LEU A 38 6.44 4.96 -3.05
N HIS A 39 7.39 5.72 -2.48
CA HIS A 39 8.00 5.39 -1.19
C HIS A 39 6.97 5.45 -0.06
N ARG A 40 6.07 6.44 -0.08
CA ARG A 40 4.95 6.52 0.86
C ARG A 40 4.02 5.30 0.75
N GLN A 41 3.64 4.89 -0.47
CA GLN A 41 2.80 3.72 -0.67
C GLN A 41 3.46 2.42 -0.18
N LEU A 42 4.76 2.26 -0.46
CA LEU A 42 5.52 1.10 0.03
C LEU A 42 5.56 1.04 1.56
N ARG A 43 5.78 2.19 2.22
CA ARG A 43 5.75 2.26 3.69
C ARG A 43 4.39 1.89 4.28
N SER A 44 3.31 2.36 3.67
CA SER A 44 1.95 2.00 4.09
C SER A 44 1.71 0.49 3.93
N ALA A 45 2.05 -0.09 2.78
CA ALA A 45 1.88 -1.52 2.55
C ALA A 45 2.68 -2.39 3.53
N LEU A 46 3.94 -2.01 3.81
CA LEU A 46 4.77 -2.71 4.81
C LEU A 46 4.21 -2.59 6.23
N ALA A 47 3.62 -1.44 6.58
CA ALA A 47 3.01 -1.26 7.89
C ALA A 47 1.74 -2.13 8.07
N GLU A 48 0.94 -2.27 7.01
CA GLU A 48 -0.22 -3.17 7.01
C GLU A 48 0.21 -4.63 7.14
N TRP A 49 1.21 -5.06 6.37
CA TRP A 49 1.74 -6.42 6.48
C TRP A 49 2.31 -6.73 7.87
N ALA A 50 3.05 -5.80 8.47
CA ALA A 50 3.55 -5.98 9.84
C ALA A 50 2.39 -6.08 10.86
N GLY A 51 1.28 -5.37 10.63
CA GLY A 51 0.06 -5.47 11.43
C GLY A 51 -0.61 -6.85 11.31
N ASP A 52 -0.73 -7.37 10.09
CA ASP A 52 -1.25 -8.72 9.80
C ASP A 52 -0.36 -9.82 10.40
N GLU A 53 0.97 -9.68 10.32
CA GLU A 53 1.92 -10.62 10.96
C GLU A 53 1.74 -10.64 12.49
N THR A 54 1.51 -9.49 13.11
CA THR A 54 1.25 -9.40 14.55
C THR A 54 -0.08 -10.08 14.92
N GLN A 55 -1.11 -9.96 14.08
CA GLN A 55 -2.40 -10.64 14.32
C GLN A 55 -2.31 -12.16 14.15
N LEU A 56 -1.52 -12.64 13.18
CA LEU A 56 -1.30 -14.07 12.97
C LEU A 56 -0.57 -14.73 14.14
N ASP A 57 0.40 -14.03 14.74
CA ASP A 57 1.13 -14.57 15.90
C ASP A 57 0.24 -14.62 17.16
N ILE A 58 -0.62 -13.61 17.38
CA ILE A 58 -1.62 -13.61 18.46
C ILE A 58 -2.66 -14.74 18.29
N ALA A 59 -3.09 -15.00 17.05
CA ALA A 59 -4.04 -16.07 16.76
C ALA A 59 -3.43 -17.46 16.95
N ARG A 60 -2.12 -17.61 16.68
CA ARG A 60 -1.37 -18.85 16.91
C ARG A 60 -1.21 -19.15 18.39
N GLU A 61 -0.85 -18.16 19.22
CA GLU A 61 -0.68 -18.34 20.66
C GLU A 61 -1.99 -18.77 21.36
N ASN A 62 -3.16 -18.31 20.88
CA ASN A 62 -4.46 -18.74 21.42
C ASN A 62 -4.88 -20.17 21.02
N HIS A 63 -4.24 -20.79 20.03
CA HIS A 63 -4.61 -22.13 19.56
C HIS A 63 -3.84 -23.25 20.30
N ASP A 64 -2.71 -22.94 20.92
CA ASP A 64 -1.89 -23.90 21.69
C ASP A 64 -2.41 -24.14 23.13
N ASP A 65 -3.49 -23.47 23.55
CA ASP A 65 -4.07 -23.60 24.90
C ASP A 65 -5.31 -24.54 24.97
N TYR A 66 -5.53 -25.40 23.96
CA TYR A 66 -6.67 -26.35 23.94
C TYR A 66 -6.28 -27.82 23.74
#